data_AF-A0A955NR30-F1
#
_entry.id   AF-A0A955NR30-F1
#
_cell.length_a   1.000
_cell.length_b   1.000
_cell.length_c   1.000
_cell.angle_alpha   90.00
_cell.angle_beta   90.00
_cell.angle_gamma   90.00
#
_symmetry.space_group_name_H-M   'P 1'
#
loop_
_entity.id
_entity.type
_entity.pdbx_description
1 polymer ?
#
loop_
_entity_poly.entity_id
_entity_poly.type
_entity_poly.pdbx_seq_one_letter_code
_entity_poly.pdbx_strand_id
1 'polypeptide(L)'
;MSLNLKDQINIHKQKSEWEEVISLGNQILETDPGDLSALRFMAEAYDNLGQQEDLIEVWRILVDRHHEVAAYSAPLGVALKKEGSDRARGYLEQALVSAIDRRNLDLVEEVWLELAELPNIPSSIFLENAKRLASRKERDLAAELLSLYLDTADVDPVSHLDATKMIIEFSPDRAEGIRHALIEAYQRCYSDRPDIERLIGLSSITSTEDLSEAIVLLDQFLKFGEGQFFYHHGWGAGQVTRIEPTQSRVFIDFTKKKNHVLTLEMADKSLTPIPNDDIRAILLSDPDRAMEMMDSDAVGLVKAGLVALNKKATGKEVKELLLNAPVPEKSWQKWWTAVNKKLRMDPYIEVVGTSMKTYTL
;
A
#
# COMPACT_ATOMS: atom_id res chain seq x y z
N MET A 1 54.86 17.05 28.81
CA MET A 1 53.54 17.48 28.29
C MET A 1 52.54 16.47 28.81
N SER A 2 51.55 16.87 29.62
CA SER A 2 50.52 15.92 30.07
C SER A 2 49.69 15.49 28.86
N LEU A 3 49.42 14.19 28.74
CA LEU A 3 48.55 13.65 27.70
C LEU A 3 47.13 14.22 27.83
N ASN A 4 46.45 14.48 26.72
CA ASN A 4 45.04 14.86 26.74
C ASN A 4 44.19 13.69 27.26
N LEU A 5 43.04 13.97 27.90
CA LEU A 5 42.13 12.95 28.44
C LEU A 5 41.79 11.85 27.42
N LYS A 6 41.59 12.18 26.13
CA LYS A 6 41.30 11.17 25.09
C LYS A 6 42.48 10.23 24.84
N ASP A 7 43.71 10.72 24.91
CA ASP A 7 44.91 9.88 24.76
C ASP A 7 45.09 8.97 25.98
N GLN A 8 44.78 9.46 27.19
CA GLN A 8 44.78 8.66 28.41
C GLN A 8 43.75 7.54 28.34
N ILE A 9 42.53 7.84 27.87
CA ILE A 9 41.48 6.84 27.63
C ILE A 9 42.00 5.72 26.71
N ASN A 10 42.64 6.05 25.59
CA ASN A 10 43.17 5.03 24.68
C ASN A 10 44.22 4.13 25.33
N ILE A 11 45.04 4.65 26.26
CA ILE A 11 46.00 3.85 27.03
C ILE A 11 45.26 2.88 27.98
N HIS A 12 44.25 3.36 28.70
CA HIS A 12 43.46 2.53 29.61
C HIS A 12 42.67 1.44 28.85
N LYS A 13 42.13 1.77 27.66
CA LYS A 13 41.50 0.79 26.77
C LYS A 13 42.44 -0.35 26.38
N GLN A 14 43.69 -0.03 26.02
CA GLN A 14 44.68 -1.07 25.65
C GLN A 14 45.02 -2.01 26.81
N LYS A 15 44.82 -1.56 28.05
CA LYS A 15 45.03 -2.34 29.28
C LYS A 15 43.75 -3.00 29.79
N SER A 16 42.61 -2.81 29.12
CA SER A 16 41.28 -3.23 29.59
C SER A 16 40.88 -2.64 30.95
N GLU A 17 41.39 -1.45 31.28
CA GLU A 17 41.07 -0.70 32.51
C GLU A 17 39.78 0.11 32.31
N TRP A 18 38.65 -0.58 32.12
CA TRP A 18 37.38 0.01 31.65
C TRP A 18 36.73 0.98 32.64
N GLU A 19 36.88 0.76 33.96
CA GLU A 19 36.39 1.71 34.98
C GLU A 19 37.11 3.07 34.87
N GLU A 20 38.40 3.08 34.51
CA GLU A 20 39.16 4.32 34.30
C GLU A 20 38.78 4.99 32.99
N VAL A 21 38.44 4.20 31.95
CA VAL A 21 37.85 4.74 30.71
C VAL A 21 36.55 5.49 31.02
N ILE A 22 35.70 4.95 31.89
CA ILE A 22 34.46 5.59 32.34
C ILE A 22 34.75 6.87 33.13
N SER A 23 35.66 6.81 34.09
CA SER A 23 36.06 7.96 34.92
C SER A 23 36.55 9.14 34.06
N LEU A 24 37.47 8.88 33.14
CA LEU A 24 38.01 9.88 32.22
C LEU A 24 36.98 10.35 31.19
N GLY A 25 36.11 9.46 30.72
CA GLY A 25 35.00 9.80 29.83
C GLY A 25 34.02 10.77 30.48
N ASN A 26 33.63 10.52 31.74
CA ASN A 26 32.78 11.41 32.52
C ASN A 26 33.39 12.81 32.70
N GLN A 27 34.70 12.92 32.95
CA GLN A 27 35.37 14.23 33.02
C GLN A 27 35.26 15.03 31.71
N ILE A 28 35.33 14.35 30.56
CA ILE A 28 35.12 15.00 29.26
C ILE A 28 33.66 15.44 29.14
N LEU A 29 32.70 14.58 29.49
CA LEU A 29 31.26 14.86 29.38
C LEU A 29 30.76 15.93 30.37
N GLU A 30 31.41 16.12 31.52
CA GLU A 30 31.15 17.25 32.43
C GLU A 30 31.44 18.59 31.77
N THR A 31 32.45 18.63 30.89
CA THR A 31 32.86 19.85 30.18
C THR A 31 32.10 20.02 28.87
N ASP A 32 31.91 18.94 28.12
CA ASP A 32 31.15 18.89 26.88
C ASP A 32 30.24 17.64 26.86
N PRO A 33 28.97 17.79 27.32
CA PRO A 33 28.01 16.68 27.33
C PRO A 33 27.67 16.08 25.95
N GLY A 34 28.11 16.72 24.86
CA GLY A 34 27.94 16.26 23.49
C GLY A 34 29.20 15.67 22.85
N ASP A 35 30.29 15.47 23.61
CA ASP A 35 31.53 14.93 23.05
C ASP A 35 31.32 13.48 22.56
N LEU A 36 31.24 13.34 21.24
CA LEU A 36 31.05 12.07 20.57
C LEU A 36 32.12 11.04 20.92
N SER A 37 33.39 11.44 20.99
CA SER A 37 34.46 10.47 21.27
C SER A 37 34.32 9.91 22.68
N ALA A 38 34.00 10.77 23.65
CA ALA A 38 33.76 10.35 25.02
C ALA A 38 32.57 9.38 25.10
N LEU A 39 31.43 9.72 24.50
CA LEU A 39 30.26 8.82 24.46
C LEU A 39 30.58 7.45 23.82
N ARG A 40 31.40 7.41 22.76
CA ARG A 40 31.84 6.13 22.17
C ARG A 40 32.72 5.31 23.10
N PHE A 41 33.67 5.96 23.76
CA PHE A 41 34.52 5.29 24.74
C PHE A 41 33.71 4.76 25.93
N MET A 42 32.71 5.51 26.39
CA MET A 42 31.78 5.08 27.42
C MET A 42 30.98 3.85 26.97
N ALA A 43 30.41 3.87 25.75
CA ALA A 43 29.68 2.73 25.22
C ALA A 43 30.55 1.46 25.17
N GLU A 44 31.78 1.57 24.68
CA GLU A 44 32.72 0.44 24.64
C GLU A 44 33.09 -0.07 26.04
N ALA A 45 33.29 0.83 27.01
CA ALA A 45 33.61 0.45 28.38
C ALA A 45 32.42 -0.25 29.08
N TYR A 46 31.21 0.30 28.94
CA TYR A 46 30.00 -0.32 29.50
C TYR A 46 29.70 -1.69 28.89
N ASP A 47 29.92 -1.85 27.58
CA ASP A 47 29.79 -3.15 26.90
C ASP A 47 30.78 -4.18 27.47
N ASN A 48 32.05 -3.81 27.61
CA ASN A 48 33.07 -4.69 28.18
C ASN A 48 32.84 -5.05 29.66
N LEU A 49 32.19 -4.18 30.42
CA LEU A 49 31.82 -4.42 31.82
C LEU A 49 30.48 -5.13 31.98
N GLY A 50 29.72 -5.34 30.90
CA GLY A 50 28.37 -5.90 30.94
C GLY A 50 27.34 -4.98 31.61
N GLN A 51 27.61 -3.68 31.68
CA GLN A 51 26.72 -2.68 32.29
C GLN A 51 25.65 -2.24 31.27
N GLN A 52 24.64 -3.09 31.09
CA GLN A 52 23.64 -2.95 30.02
C GLN A 52 22.75 -1.70 30.16
N GLU A 53 22.31 -1.35 31.37
CA GLU A 53 21.46 -0.16 31.58
C GLU A 53 22.18 1.13 31.17
N ASP A 54 23.44 1.29 31.59
CA ASP A 54 24.26 2.46 31.25
C ASP A 54 24.63 2.48 29.76
N LEU A 55 24.87 1.32 29.15
CA LEU A 55 25.12 1.19 27.71
C LEU A 55 23.94 1.67 26.87
N ILE A 56 22.71 1.26 27.23
CA ILE A 56 21.46 1.68 26.57
C ILE A 56 21.28 3.20 26.68
N GLU A 57 21.60 3.78 27.84
CA GLU A 57 21.55 5.23 28.05
C GLU A 57 22.50 5.96 27.10
N VAL A 58 23.75 5.50 27.00
CA VAL A 58 24.75 6.10 26.11
C VAL A 58 24.35 5.97 24.65
N TRP A 59 23.85 4.79 24.21
CA TRP A 59 23.35 4.62 22.85
C TRP A 59 22.18 5.55 22.55
N ARG A 60 21.25 5.73 23.48
CA ARG A 60 20.13 6.68 23.30
C ARG A 60 20.64 8.10 23.08
N ILE A 61 21.61 8.55 23.89
CA ILE A 61 22.23 9.87 23.72
C ILE A 61 22.91 9.98 22.34
N LEU A 62 23.64 8.95 21.91
CA LEU A 62 24.33 8.93 20.62
C LEU A 62 23.35 9.02 19.44
N VAL A 63 22.22 8.30 19.50
CA VAL A 63 21.20 8.29 18.45
C VAL A 63 20.41 9.61 18.41
N ASP A 64 19.98 10.12 19.57
CA ASP A 64 19.12 11.30 19.65
C ASP A 64 19.86 12.59 19.27
N ARG A 65 21.20 12.64 19.44
CA ARG A 65 21.99 13.86 19.27
C ARG A 65 22.82 13.91 17.99
N HIS A 66 23.12 12.78 17.34
CA HIS A 66 24.15 12.77 16.30
C HIS A 66 23.80 11.90 15.08
N HIS A 67 24.23 12.36 13.90
CA HIS A 67 23.98 11.74 12.58
C HIS A 67 24.60 10.34 12.37
N GLU A 68 25.18 9.71 13.41
CA GLU A 68 25.66 8.31 13.41
C GLU A 68 24.63 7.30 13.91
N VAL A 69 23.37 7.67 13.71
CA VAL A 69 22.17 6.86 13.84
C VAL A 69 22.38 5.35 13.60
N ALA A 70 22.86 4.93 12.42
CA ALA A 70 22.93 3.49 12.07
C ALA A 70 23.71 2.62 13.07
N ALA A 71 24.88 3.06 13.54
CA ALA A 71 25.78 2.22 14.32
C ALA A 71 25.25 1.91 15.73
N TYR A 72 24.42 2.81 16.29
CA TYR A 72 23.88 2.69 17.64
C TYR A 72 22.37 2.41 17.66
N SER A 73 21.63 2.79 16.61
CA SER A 73 20.18 2.52 16.51
C SER A 73 19.88 1.02 16.43
N ALA A 74 20.70 0.22 15.75
CA ALA A 74 20.51 -1.24 15.71
C ALA A 74 20.67 -1.87 17.10
N PRO A 75 21.83 -1.75 17.79
CA PRO A 75 22.00 -2.36 19.10
C PRO A 75 21.04 -1.80 20.15
N LEU A 76 20.69 -0.50 20.10
CA LEU A 76 19.67 0.09 20.96
C LEU A 76 18.28 -0.51 20.69
N GLY A 77 17.90 -0.68 19.42
CA GLY A 77 16.66 -1.30 19.02
C GLY A 77 16.54 -2.74 19.50
N VAL A 78 17.62 -3.53 19.36
CA VAL A 78 17.70 -4.92 19.85
C VAL A 78 17.60 -4.99 21.37
N ALA A 79 18.31 -4.11 22.10
CA ALA A 79 18.23 -4.06 23.56
C ALA A 79 16.81 -3.73 24.04
N LEU A 80 16.18 -2.69 23.46
CA LEU A 80 14.81 -2.30 23.78
C LEU A 80 13.79 -3.39 23.41
N LYS A 81 14.03 -4.15 22.34
CA LYS A 81 13.21 -5.32 21.97
C LYS A 81 13.26 -6.39 23.06
N LYS A 82 14.45 -6.69 23.60
CA LYS A 82 14.62 -7.67 24.71
C LYS A 82 13.89 -7.23 25.98
N GLU A 83 13.78 -5.93 26.21
CA GLU A 83 13.00 -5.35 27.32
C GLU A 83 11.49 -5.27 27.06
N GLY A 84 11.02 -5.60 25.85
CA GLY A 84 9.61 -5.49 25.47
C GLY A 84 9.14 -4.05 25.27
N SER A 85 10.04 -3.12 24.97
CA SER A 85 9.72 -1.72 24.77
C SER A 85 9.15 -1.44 23.38
N ASP A 86 8.01 -0.76 23.31
CA ASP A 86 7.37 -0.33 22.05
C ASP A 86 8.25 0.59 21.19
N ARG A 87 9.31 1.17 21.77
CA ARG A 87 10.27 2.03 21.06
C ARG A 87 11.26 1.26 20.20
N ALA A 88 11.44 -0.04 20.43
CA ALA A 88 12.42 -0.87 19.72
C ALA A 88 12.27 -0.76 18.20
N ARG A 89 11.02 -0.86 17.71
CA ARG A 89 10.67 -0.76 16.30
C ARG A 89 11.21 0.51 15.65
N GLY A 90 11.00 1.67 16.29
CA GLY A 90 11.41 2.96 15.72
C GLY A 90 12.91 3.04 15.49
N TYR A 91 13.71 2.54 16.45
CA TYR A 91 15.16 2.50 16.32
C TYR A 91 15.64 1.48 15.28
N LEU A 92 15.02 0.30 15.20
CA LEU A 92 15.35 -0.69 14.18
C LEU A 92 14.98 -0.21 12.77
N GLU A 93 13.83 0.42 12.57
CA GLU A 93 13.47 1.03 11.27
C GLU A 93 14.49 2.09 10.84
N GLN A 94 14.88 2.94 11.79
CA GLN A 94 15.88 3.99 11.55
C GLN A 94 17.25 3.39 11.19
N ALA A 95 17.64 2.30 11.87
CA ALA A 95 18.86 1.56 11.59
C ALA A 95 18.81 0.92 10.19
N LEU A 96 17.72 0.26 9.83
CA LEU A 96 17.52 -0.38 8.52
C LEU A 96 17.68 0.64 7.39
N VAL A 97 16.96 1.77 7.48
CA VAL A 97 17.03 2.83 6.48
C VAL A 97 18.46 3.36 6.34
N SER A 98 19.13 3.65 7.44
CA SER A 98 20.50 4.15 7.40
C SER A 98 21.50 3.09 6.92
N ALA A 99 21.27 1.80 7.18
CA ALA A 99 22.11 0.70 6.71
C ALA A 99 22.01 0.55 5.18
N ILE A 100 20.78 0.58 4.64
CA ILE A 100 20.52 0.60 3.20
C ILE A 100 21.19 1.81 2.54
N ASP A 101 21.04 3.00 3.14
CA ASP A 101 21.58 4.23 2.57
C ASP A 101 23.12 4.24 2.54
N ARG A 102 23.75 3.60 3.52
CA ARG A 102 25.20 3.43 3.61
C ARG A 102 25.72 2.17 2.89
N ARG A 103 24.85 1.36 2.29
CA ARG A 103 25.17 0.06 1.67
C ARG A 103 25.89 -0.91 2.62
N ASN A 104 25.53 -0.88 3.90
CA ASN A 104 26.02 -1.87 4.86
C ASN A 104 25.08 -3.09 4.85
N LEU A 105 25.32 -4.03 3.94
CA LEU A 105 24.40 -5.14 3.66
C LEU A 105 24.28 -6.12 4.84
N ASP A 106 25.39 -6.40 5.54
CA ASP A 106 25.38 -7.24 6.73
C ASP A 106 24.43 -6.69 7.80
N LEU A 107 24.49 -5.36 8.03
CA LEU A 107 23.59 -4.70 8.98
C LEU A 107 22.14 -4.62 8.48
N VAL A 108 21.92 -4.58 7.16
CA VAL A 108 20.56 -4.67 6.59
C VAL A 108 19.94 -6.01 6.95
N GLU A 109 20.65 -7.11 6.71
CA GLU A 109 20.17 -8.46 7.02
C GLU A 109 19.88 -8.61 8.51
N GLU A 110 20.82 -8.23 9.37
CA GLU A 110 20.66 -8.29 10.83
C GLU A 110 19.41 -7.53 11.29
N VAL A 111 19.27 -6.26 10.91
CA VAL A 111 18.15 -5.43 11.36
C VAL A 111 16.82 -5.90 10.76
N TRP A 112 16.83 -6.43 9.54
CA TRP A 112 15.63 -6.99 8.92
C TRP A 112 15.10 -8.18 9.72
N LEU A 113 15.96 -9.10 10.14
CA LEU A 113 15.59 -10.25 10.99
C LEU A 113 15.05 -9.77 12.34
N GLU A 114 15.74 -8.82 12.97
CA GLU A 114 15.31 -8.27 14.25
C GLU A 114 13.93 -7.62 14.18
N LEU A 115 13.62 -6.92 13.07
CA LEU A 115 12.29 -6.38 12.77
C LEU A 115 11.26 -7.48 12.52
N ALA A 116 11.59 -8.53 11.76
CA ALA A 116 10.67 -9.63 11.42
C ALA A 116 10.21 -10.41 12.66
N GLU A 117 11.03 -10.46 13.71
CA GLU A 117 10.68 -11.10 14.98
C GLU A 117 9.79 -10.25 15.90
N LEU A 118 9.60 -8.96 15.61
CA LEU A 118 8.71 -8.12 16.41
C LEU A 118 7.24 -8.44 16.11
N PRO A 119 6.34 -8.39 17.11
CA PRO A 119 4.93 -8.64 16.89
C PRO A 119 4.24 -7.46 16.17
N ASN A 120 3.22 -7.77 15.37
CA ASN A 120 2.34 -6.78 14.70
C ASN A 120 3.08 -5.72 13.87
N ILE A 121 4.16 -6.11 13.19
CA ILE A 121 4.91 -5.20 12.31
C ILE A 121 4.17 -5.00 11.00
N PRO A 122 3.93 -3.75 10.57
CA PRO A 122 3.32 -3.49 9.27
C PRO A 122 4.18 -4.00 8.10
N SER A 123 3.58 -4.79 7.22
CA SER A 123 4.21 -5.28 5.98
C SER A 123 4.83 -4.17 5.13
N SER A 124 4.27 -2.95 5.20
CA SER A 124 4.78 -1.79 4.44
C SER A 124 6.25 -1.47 4.74
N ILE A 125 6.74 -1.74 5.96
CA ILE A 125 8.16 -1.53 6.31
C ILE A 125 9.05 -2.40 5.43
N PHE A 126 8.72 -3.69 5.30
CA PHE A 126 9.50 -4.63 4.51
C PHE A 126 9.36 -4.33 3.01
N LEU A 127 8.13 -4.09 2.52
CA LEU A 127 7.88 -3.79 1.11
C LEU A 127 8.57 -2.49 0.66
N GLU A 128 8.49 -1.41 1.45
CA GLU A 128 9.13 -0.14 1.10
C GLU A 128 10.66 -0.21 1.15
N ASN A 129 11.22 -0.91 2.14
CA ASN A 129 12.68 -1.06 2.25
C ASN A 129 13.25 -2.02 1.21
N ALA A 130 12.50 -3.05 0.79
CA ALA A 130 12.88 -3.87 -0.36
C ALA A 130 12.93 -3.06 -1.66
N LYS A 131 11.94 -2.17 -1.91
CA LYS A 131 12.00 -1.22 -3.04
C LYS A 131 13.23 -0.30 -2.94
N ARG A 132 13.56 0.16 -1.72
CA ARG A 132 14.75 1.00 -1.47
C ARG A 132 16.04 0.25 -1.80
N LEU A 133 16.19 -1.00 -1.35
CA LEU A 133 17.33 -1.87 -1.69
C LEU A 133 17.45 -2.08 -3.19
N ALA A 134 16.36 -2.46 -3.86
CA ALA A 134 16.31 -2.64 -5.30
C ALA A 134 16.74 -1.38 -6.07
N SER A 135 16.31 -0.18 -5.62
CA SER A 135 16.72 1.11 -6.21
C SER A 135 18.23 1.39 -6.09
N ARG A 136 18.90 0.77 -5.10
CA ARG A 136 20.36 0.85 -4.91
C ARG A 136 21.14 -0.25 -5.61
N LYS A 137 20.48 -1.03 -6.48
CA LYS A 137 21.00 -2.17 -7.23
C LYS A 137 21.19 -3.46 -6.41
N GLU A 138 20.66 -3.51 -5.19
CA GLU A 138 20.68 -4.71 -4.34
C GLU A 138 19.38 -5.52 -4.55
N ARG A 139 19.08 -5.88 -5.81
CA ARG A 139 17.79 -6.53 -6.17
C ARG A 139 17.70 -7.96 -5.63
N ASP A 140 18.76 -8.75 -5.74
CA ASP A 140 18.77 -10.15 -5.28
C ASP A 140 18.61 -10.24 -3.77
N LEU A 141 19.32 -9.40 -3.01
CA LEU A 141 19.17 -9.31 -1.56
C LEU A 141 17.74 -8.89 -1.17
N ALA A 142 17.16 -7.90 -1.87
CA ALA A 142 15.78 -7.48 -1.62
C ALA A 142 14.78 -8.63 -1.83
N ALA A 143 14.99 -9.45 -2.87
CA ALA A 143 14.19 -10.63 -3.15
C ALA A 143 14.36 -11.70 -2.05
N GLU A 144 15.59 -11.99 -1.63
CA GLU A 144 15.89 -12.96 -0.57
C GLU A 144 15.25 -12.59 0.77
N LEU A 145 15.38 -11.32 1.18
CA LEU A 145 14.80 -10.82 2.42
C LEU A 145 13.27 -10.84 2.41
N LEU A 146 12.64 -10.57 1.26
CA LEU A 146 11.20 -10.72 1.10
C LEU A 146 10.75 -12.18 1.15
N SER A 147 11.50 -13.11 0.54
CA SER A 147 11.20 -14.54 0.65
C SER A 147 11.23 -14.99 2.11
N LEU A 148 12.27 -14.61 2.84
CA LEU A 148 12.38 -14.93 4.26
C LEU A 148 11.25 -14.30 5.10
N TYR A 149 10.86 -13.07 4.78
CA TYR A 149 9.72 -12.42 5.42
C TYR A 149 8.41 -13.20 5.20
N LEU A 150 8.15 -13.66 3.98
CA LEU A 150 6.97 -14.49 3.67
C LEU A 150 6.97 -15.84 4.39
N ASP A 151 8.14 -16.42 4.64
CA ASP A 151 8.27 -17.70 5.34
C ASP A 151 8.09 -17.58 6.87
N THR A 152 8.31 -16.38 7.43
CA THR A 152 8.40 -16.18 8.89
C THR A 152 7.26 -15.37 9.48
N ALA A 153 6.59 -14.53 8.69
CA ALA A 153 5.54 -13.63 9.16
C ALA A 153 4.13 -14.08 8.73
N ASP A 154 3.13 -13.77 9.56
CA ASP A 154 1.72 -13.84 9.14
C ASP A 154 1.36 -12.59 8.33
N VAL A 155 1.53 -12.70 7.01
CA VAL A 155 1.35 -11.59 6.08
C VAL A 155 -0.08 -11.59 5.54
N ASP A 156 -0.75 -10.44 5.59
CA ASP A 156 -2.07 -10.28 5.00
C ASP A 156 -2.04 -10.57 3.48
N PRO A 157 -3.16 -11.05 2.89
CA PRO A 157 -3.17 -11.49 1.49
C PRO A 157 -2.64 -10.46 0.49
N VAL A 158 -2.96 -9.17 0.68
CA VAL A 158 -2.57 -8.11 -0.25
C VAL A 158 -1.06 -7.89 -0.19
N SER A 159 -0.51 -7.76 1.02
CA SER A 159 0.93 -7.63 1.20
C SER A 159 1.71 -8.87 0.73
N HIS A 160 1.14 -10.07 0.88
CA HIS A 160 1.73 -11.31 0.38
C HIS A 160 1.81 -11.27 -1.16
N LEU A 161 0.71 -10.88 -1.82
CA LEU A 161 0.68 -10.74 -3.27
C LEU A 161 1.68 -9.69 -3.77
N ASP A 162 1.78 -8.55 -3.09
CA ASP A 162 2.75 -7.51 -3.44
C ASP A 162 4.20 -7.99 -3.28
N ALA A 163 4.52 -8.69 -2.17
CA ALA A 163 5.85 -9.24 -1.93
C ALA A 163 6.26 -10.27 -3.01
N THR A 164 5.37 -11.21 -3.35
CA THR A 164 5.65 -12.23 -4.38
C THR A 164 5.87 -11.61 -5.76
N LYS A 165 5.07 -10.61 -6.14
CA LYS A 165 5.30 -9.82 -7.37
C LYS A 165 6.65 -9.12 -7.35
N MET A 166 7.01 -8.50 -6.22
CA MET A 166 8.30 -7.81 -6.08
C MET A 166 9.49 -8.78 -6.17
N ILE A 167 9.41 -9.96 -5.56
CA ILE A 167 10.47 -10.98 -5.66
C ILE A 167 10.71 -11.35 -7.13
N ILE A 168 9.65 -11.58 -7.91
CA ILE A 168 9.73 -11.89 -9.34
C ILE A 168 10.31 -10.73 -10.14
N GLU A 169 9.89 -9.49 -9.84
CA GLU A 169 10.42 -8.28 -10.48
C GLU A 169 11.92 -8.08 -10.18
N PHE A 170 12.34 -8.38 -8.95
CA PHE A 170 13.69 -8.12 -8.48
C PHE A 170 14.67 -9.22 -8.91
N SER A 171 14.22 -10.48 -8.90
CA SER A 171 15.02 -11.65 -9.26
C SER A 171 14.23 -12.61 -10.18
N PRO A 172 14.05 -12.27 -11.47
CA PRO A 172 13.30 -13.10 -12.43
C PRO A 172 13.84 -14.53 -12.57
N ASP A 173 15.14 -14.73 -12.39
CA ASP A 173 15.77 -16.07 -12.48
C ASP A 173 15.32 -17.03 -11.36
N ARG A 174 14.75 -16.51 -10.27
CA ARG A 174 14.21 -17.28 -9.14
C ARG A 174 12.69 -17.39 -9.16
N ALA A 175 12.04 -16.84 -10.19
CA ALA A 175 10.60 -16.73 -10.28
C ALA A 175 9.87 -18.08 -10.13
N GLU A 176 10.47 -19.17 -10.63
CA GLU A 176 9.89 -20.52 -10.52
C GLU A 176 9.66 -20.95 -9.07
N GLY A 177 10.59 -20.64 -8.15
CA GLY A 177 10.46 -20.99 -6.73
C GLY A 177 9.31 -20.30 -6.02
N ILE A 178 8.81 -19.18 -6.58
CA ILE A 178 7.78 -18.33 -5.97
C ILE A 178 6.41 -18.53 -6.64
N ARG A 179 6.33 -19.25 -7.77
CA ARG A 179 5.09 -19.44 -8.55
C ARG A 179 3.92 -19.91 -7.70
N HIS A 180 4.15 -20.90 -6.83
CA HIS A 180 3.09 -21.45 -6.00
C HIS A 180 2.55 -20.42 -5.00
N ALA A 181 3.45 -19.72 -4.30
CA ALA A 181 3.09 -18.65 -3.36
C ALA A 181 2.35 -17.50 -4.06
N LEU A 182 2.77 -17.12 -5.27
CA LEU A 182 2.09 -16.12 -6.09
C LEU A 182 0.65 -16.52 -6.43
N ILE A 183 0.44 -17.76 -6.87
CA ILE A 183 -0.89 -18.28 -7.22
C ILE A 183 -1.79 -18.31 -5.98
N GLU A 184 -1.28 -18.82 -4.86
CA GLU A 184 -2.02 -18.84 -3.58
C GLU A 184 -2.39 -17.41 -3.15
N ALA A 185 -1.46 -16.45 -3.27
CA ALA A 185 -1.71 -15.06 -2.93
C ALA A 185 -2.82 -14.43 -3.79
N TYR A 186 -2.86 -14.71 -5.10
CA TYR A 186 -3.98 -14.29 -5.95
C TYR A 186 -5.30 -14.92 -5.53
N GLN A 187 -5.33 -16.23 -5.27
CA GLN A 187 -6.54 -16.93 -4.82
C GLN A 187 -7.08 -16.34 -3.50
N ARG A 188 -6.19 -16.02 -2.56
CA ARG A 188 -6.56 -15.42 -1.26
C ARG A 188 -7.04 -13.98 -1.40
N CYS A 189 -6.38 -13.16 -2.21
CA CYS A 189 -6.78 -11.77 -2.45
C CYS A 189 -8.15 -11.64 -3.13
N TYR A 190 -8.48 -12.60 -4.00
CA TYR A 190 -9.67 -12.57 -4.82
C TYR A 190 -10.60 -13.75 -4.52
N SER A 191 -10.65 -14.20 -3.26
CA SER A 191 -11.44 -15.35 -2.82
C SER A 191 -12.95 -15.16 -3.01
N ASP A 192 -13.42 -13.92 -2.99
CA ASP A 192 -14.82 -13.56 -3.27
C ASP A 192 -15.19 -13.60 -4.77
N ARG A 193 -14.21 -13.80 -5.66
CA ARG A 193 -14.45 -13.85 -7.10
C ARG A 193 -14.69 -15.29 -7.57
N PRO A 194 -15.89 -15.61 -8.10
CA PRO A 194 -16.18 -16.96 -8.57
C PRO A 194 -15.37 -17.38 -9.81
N ASP A 195 -14.77 -16.43 -10.53
CA ASP A 195 -14.01 -16.66 -11.76
C ASP A 195 -12.49 -16.71 -11.56
N ILE A 196 -11.96 -16.55 -10.33
CA ILE A 196 -10.52 -16.41 -10.06
C ILE A 196 -9.67 -17.56 -10.62
N GLU A 197 -10.08 -18.82 -10.38
CA GLU A 197 -9.36 -20.00 -10.88
C GLU A 197 -9.26 -20.03 -12.41
N ARG A 198 -10.35 -19.63 -13.08
CA ARG A 198 -10.38 -19.53 -14.54
C ARG A 198 -9.41 -18.44 -15.02
N LEU A 199 -9.38 -17.29 -14.36
CA LEU A 199 -8.50 -16.18 -14.73
C LEU A 199 -7.02 -16.54 -14.54
N ILE A 200 -6.68 -17.20 -13.43
CA ILE A 200 -5.34 -17.74 -13.16
C ILE A 200 -4.93 -18.67 -14.30
N GLY A 201 -5.77 -19.65 -14.66
CA GLY A 201 -5.49 -20.56 -15.77
C GLY A 201 -5.30 -19.84 -17.12
N LEU A 202 -6.13 -18.84 -17.42
CA LEU A 202 -6.05 -18.07 -18.67
C LEU A 202 -4.79 -17.20 -18.77
N SER A 203 -4.20 -16.80 -17.65
CA SER A 203 -2.97 -15.99 -17.63
C SER A 203 -1.70 -16.81 -17.91
N SER A 204 -1.80 -18.14 -17.99
CA SER A 204 -0.66 -19.06 -18.13
C SER A 204 0.37 -19.00 -17.00
N ILE A 205 0.04 -18.34 -15.89
CA ILE A 205 0.88 -18.21 -14.69
C ILE A 205 1.26 -19.56 -14.08
N THR A 206 0.55 -20.64 -14.41
CA THR A 206 0.84 -22.01 -13.98
C THR A 206 1.96 -22.69 -14.76
N SER A 207 2.30 -22.22 -15.96
CA SER A 207 3.18 -22.96 -16.88
C SER A 207 4.13 -22.11 -17.73
N THR A 208 3.98 -20.78 -17.76
CA THR A 208 4.89 -19.88 -18.50
C THR A 208 6.25 -19.79 -17.85
N GLU A 209 7.32 -19.62 -18.62
CA GLU A 209 8.64 -19.26 -18.09
C GLU A 209 8.71 -17.78 -17.66
N ASP A 210 8.01 -16.89 -18.38
CA ASP A 210 7.95 -15.46 -18.04
C ASP A 210 6.76 -15.17 -17.10
N LEU A 211 7.02 -15.24 -15.79
CA LEU A 211 6.01 -14.89 -14.78
C LEU A 211 5.66 -13.40 -14.76
N SER A 212 6.55 -12.51 -15.21
CA SER A 212 6.27 -11.07 -15.20
C SER A 212 5.18 -10.72 -16.20
N GLU A 213 5.25 -11.29 -17.41
CA GLU A 213 4.20 -11.13 -18.42
C GLU A 213 2.86 -11.71 -17.95
N ALA A 214 2.87 -12.91 -17.35
CA ALA A 214 1.65 -13.51 -16.82
C ALA A 214 1.03 -12.72 -15.66
N ILE A 215 1.83 -12.11 -14.79
CA ILE A 215 1.35 -11.20 -13.72
C ILE A 215 0.61 -10.01 -14.34
N VAL A 216 1.24 -9.31 -15.29
CA VAL A 216 0.63 -8.16 -15.96
C VAL A 216 -0.69 -8.55 -16.61
N LEU A 217 -0.71 -9.70 -17.27
CA LEU A 217 -1.88 -10.21 -17.95
C LEU A 217 -3.01 -10.59 -16.97
N LEU A 218 -2.69 -11.28 -15.86
CA LEU A 218 -3.65 -11.63 -14.82
C LEU A 218 -4.24 -10.39 -14.14
N ASP A 219 -3.40 -9.41 -13.80
CA ASP A 219 -3.84 -8.14 -13.22
C ASP A 219 -4.82 -7.40 -14.15
N GLN A 220 -4.60 -7.46 -15.47
CA GLN A 220 -5.55 -6.93 -16.44
C GLN A 220 -6.88 -7.71 -16.45
N PHE A 221 -6.88 -9.03 -16.29
CA PHE A 221 -8.14 -9.80 -16.20
C PHE A 221 -8.90 -9.51 -14.92
N LEU A 222 -8.17 -9.32 -13.83
CA LEU A 222 -8.76 -8.96 -12.55
C LEU A 222 -9.37 -7.57 -12.62
N LYS A 223 -8.70 -6.65 -13.34
CA LYS A 223 -9.19 -5.30 -13.57
C LYS A 223 -10.36 -5.22 -14.55
N PHE A 224 -10.41 -6.04 -15.60
CA PHE A 224 -11.46 -5.99 -16.63
C PHE A 224 -12.32 -7.27 -16.65
N GLY A 225 -12.58 -7.84 -15.47
CA GLY A 225 -13.36 -9.05 -15.32
C GLY A 225 -14.75 -8.96 -15.92
N GLU A 226 -15.27 -10.09 -16.39
CA GLU A 226 -16.66 -10.20 -16.83
C GLU A 226 -17.62 -9.74 -15.73
N GLY A 227 -18.62 -8.96 -16.12
CA GLY A 227 -19.61 -8.37 -15.21
C GLY A 227 -19.18 -7.05 -14.56
N GLN A 228 -17.90 -6.65 -14.62
CA GLN A 228 -17.47 -5.35 -14.08
C GLN A 228 -17.95 -4.17 -14.92
N PHE A 229 -18.10 -3.01 -14.28
CA PHE A 229 -18.66 -1.81 -14.89
C PHE A 229 -17.61 -0.71 -15.07
N PHE A 230 -17.69 0.00 -16.19
CA PHE A 230 -16.77 1.07 -16.55
C PHE A 230 -17.51 2.23 -17.20
N TYR A 231 -16.96 3.43 -17.04
CA TYR A 231 -17.43 4.64 -17.71
C TYR A 231 -16.46 5.03 -18.83
N HIS A 232 -17.01 5.29 -20.01
CA HIS A 232 -16.29 5.93 -21.11
C HIS A 232 -16.92 7.29 -21.42
N HIS A 233 -16.10 8.34 -21.55
CA HIS A 233 -16.59 9.71 -21.77
C HIS A 233 -17.50 9.84 -23.01
N GLY A 234 -17.19 9.13 -24.09
CA GLY A 234 -17.98 9.18 -25.33
C GLY A 234 -19.21 8.25 -25.34
N TRP A 235 -19.15 7.10 -24.66
CA TRP A 235 -20.14 6.03 -24.83
C TRP A 235 -21.02 5.77 -23.61
N GLY A 236 -20.71 6.40 -22.47
CA GLY A 236 -21.44 6.25 -21.23
C GLY A 236 -20.92 5.08 -20.40
N ALA A 237 -21.75 4.61 -19.46
CA ALA A 237 -21.47 3.44 -18.66
C ALA A 237 -21.55 2.17 -19.52
N GLY A 238 -20.76 1.15 -19.20
CA GLY A 238 -20.78 -0.14 -19.87
C GLY A 238 -20.41 -1.26 -18.93
N GLN A 239 -20.90 -2.45 -19.25
CA GLN A 239 -20.58 -3.68 -18.54
C GLN A 239 -19.66 -4.54 -19.41
N VAL A 240 -18.60 -5.07 -18.82
CA VAL A 240 -17.75 -6.06 -19.49
C VAL A 240 -18.56 -7.33 -19.69
N THR A 241 -18.74 -7.74 -20.93
CA THR A 241 -19.46 -8.97 -21.27
C THR A 241 -18.52 -10.16 -21.47
N ARG A 242 -17.28 -9.88 -21.89
CA ARG A 242 -16.29 -10.91 -22.18
C ARG A 242 -14.89 -10.32 -22.21
N ILE A 243 -13.90 -11.11 -21.80
CA ILE A 243 -12.47 -10.84 -22.06
C ILE A 243 -11.89 -11.89 -23.01
N GLU A 244 -10.98 -11.44 -23.88
CA GLU A 244 -10.14 -12.28 -24.72
C GLU A 244 -8.65 -12.02 -24.42
N PRO A 245 -8.16 -12.61 -23.32
CA PRO A 245 -6.76 -12.64 -22.87
C PRO A 245 -5.68 -12.64 -23.96
N THR A 246 -5.65 -13.72 -24.74
CA THR A 246 -4.60 -14.02 -25.72
C THR A 246 -4.57 -13.03 -26.88
N GLN A 247 -5.65 -12.27 -27.08
CA GLN A 247 -5.74 -11.22 -28.08
C GLN A 247 -5.64 -9.82 -27.47
N SER A 248 -5.42 -9.72 -26.15
CA SER A 248 -5.43 -8.47 -25.39
C SER A 248 -6.69 -7.65 -25.65
N ARG A 249 -7.87 -8.28 -25.63
CA ARG A 249 -9.16 -7.64 -25.94
C ARG A 249 -10.17 -7.75 -24.81
N VAL A 250 -11.02 -6.73 -24.69
CA VAL A 250 -12.19 -6.70 -23.82
C VAL A 250 -13.42 -6.29 -24.63
N PHE A 251 -14.55 -6.94 -24.35
CA PHE A 251 -15.84 -6.68 -24.97
C PHE A 251 -16.74 -6.02 -23.93
N ILE A 252 -17.29 -4.86 -24.27
CA ILE A 252 -18.06 -4.04 -23.34
C ILE A 252 -19.35 -3.56 -24.01
N ASP A 253 -20.45 -3.70 -23.27
CA ASP A 253 -21.77 -3.20 -23.65
C ASP A 253 -22.03 -1.83 -23.08
N PHE A 254 -21.52 -0.78 -23.73
CA PHE A 254 -21.79 0.61 -23.33
C PHE A 254 -23.24 1.00 -23.61
N THR A 255 -23.76 1.98 -22.87
CA THR A 255 -25.10 2.55 -23.05
C THR A 255 -25.33 3.01 -24.50
N LYS A 256 -24.35 3.68 -25.11
CA LYS A 256 -24.46 4.21 -26.48
C LYS A 256 -23.87 3.30 -27.56
N LYS A 257 -23.14 2.24 -27.17
CA LYS A 257 -22.39 1.38 -28.12
C LYS A 257 -22.24 -0.03 -27.56
N LYS A 258 -23.08 -0.94 -28.07
CA LYS A 258 -23.09 -2.35 -27.68
C LYS A 258 -22.03 -3.16 -28.44
N ASN A 259 -21.64 -4.28 -27.85
CA ASN A 259 -20.64 -5.25 -28.30
C ASN A 259 -19.33 -4.58 -28.75
N HIS A 260 -18.88 -3.58 -27.99
CA HIS A 260 -17.71 -2.82 -28.40
C HIS A 260 -16.43 -3.49 -27.92
N VAL A 261 -15.52 -3.72 -28.86
CA VAL A 261 -14.20 -4.29 -28.59
C VAL A 261 -13.17 -3.18 -28.40
N LEU A 262 -12.41 -3.29 -27.31
CA LEU A 262 -11.23 -2.48 -27.03
C LEU A 262 -10.03 -3.39 -26.80
N THR A 263 -8.82 -2.89 -27.03
CA THR A 263 -7.63 -3.55 -26.47
C THR A 263 -7.59 -3.29 -24.96
N LEU A 264 -6.96 -4.18 -24.18
CA LEU A 264 -6.78 -3.99 -22.74
C LEU A 264 -6.03 -2.67 -22.45
N GLU A 265 -5.03 -2.32 -23.27
CA GLU A 265 -4.32 -1.04 -23.16
C GLU A 265 -5.23 0.18 -23.40
N MET A 266 -6.10 0.14 -24.42
CA MET A 266 -7.05 1.22 -24.68
C MET A 266 -8.09 1.32 -23.55
N ALA A 267 -8.54 0.17 -23.04
CA ALA A 267 -9.46 0.12 -21.91
C ALA A 267 -8.83 0.79 -20.67
N ASP A 268 -7.56 0.50 -20.38
CA ASP A 268 -6.82 1.10 -19.26
C ASP A 268 -6.74 2.62 -19.33
N LYS A 269 -6.50 3.16 -20.54
CA LYS A 269 -6.35 4.60 -20.77
C LYS A 269 -7.67 5.37 -20.87
N SER A 270 -8.77 4.72 -21.24
CA SER A 270 -10.02 5.40 -21.61
C SER A 270 -11.20 5.14 -20.67
N LEU A 271 -11.08 4.15 -19.79
CA LEU A 271 -12.17 3.70 -18.93
C LEU A 271 -11.92 4.07 -17.47
N THR A 272 -12.99 4.52 -16.81
CA THR A 272 -13.00 4.75 -15.36
C THR A 272 -13.84 3.66 -14.69
N PRO A 273 -13.33 2.92 -13.69
CA PRO A 273 -14.12 1.91 -12.97
C PRO A 273 -15.40 2.49 -12.36
N ILE A 274 -16.49 1.72 -12.40
CA ILE A 274 -17.76 2.03 -11.76
C ILE A 274 -18.04 0.96 -10.69
N PRO A 275 -18.24 1.33 -9.41
CA PRO A 275 -18.67 0.41 -8.36
C PRO A 275 -20.00 -0.27 -8.67
N ASN A 276 -20.19 -1.51 -8.20
CA ASN A 276 -21.42 -2.28 -8.44
C ASN A 276 -22.69 -1.64 -7.84
N ASP A 277 -22.54 -0.83 -6.80
CA ASP A 277 -23.61 -0.10 -6.12
C ASP A 277 -23.87 1.30 -6.71
N ASP A 278 -23.06 1.75 -7.67
CA ASP A 278 -23.32 2.97 -8.43
C ASP A 278 -24.59 2.81 -9.26
N ILE A 279 -25.42 3.85 -9.31
CA ILE A 279 -26.68 3.80 -10.06
C ILE A 279 -26.43 3.41 -11.52
N ARG A 280 -25.35 3.85 -12.17
CA ARG A 280 -25.02 3.47 -13.55
C ARG A 280 -24.81 1.97 -13.73
N ALA A 281 -24.21 1.31 -12.74
CA ALA A 281 -24.03 -0.15 -12.74
C ALA A 281 -25.39 -0.84 -12.56
N ILE A 282 -26.19 -0.39 -11.58
CA ILE A 282 -27.53 -0.93 -11.32
C ILE A 282 -28.43 -0.79 -12.55
N LEU A 283 -28.43 0.37 -13.22
CA LEU A 283 -29.21 0.60 -14.46
C LEU A 283 -28.84 -0.39 -15.58
N LEU A 284 -27.61 -0.91 -15.59
CA LEU A 284 -27.14 -1.87 -16.60
C LEU A 284 -27.41 -3.33 -16.20
N SER A 285 -27.30 -3.67 -14.92
CA SER A 285 -27.36 -5.05 -14.44
C SER A 285 -28.66 -5.46 -13.78
N ASP A 286 -29.37 -4.52 -13.16
CA ASP A 286 -30.63 -4.73 -12.45
C ASP A 286 -31.58 -3.52 -12.62
N PRO A 287 -32.17 -3.35 -13.83
CA PRO A 287 -33.14 -2.29 -14.11
C PRO A 287 -34.35 -2.30 -13.18
N ASP A 288 -34.79 -3.48 -12.73
CA ASP A 288 -35.97 -3.65 -11.89
C ASP A 288 -35.73 -3.05 -10.50
N ARG A 289 -34.57 -3.31 -9.90
CA ARG A 289 -34.17 -2.65 -8.65
C ARG A 289 -34.12 -1.12 -8.78
N ALA A 290 -33.63 -0.62 -9.92
CA ALA A 290 -33.63 0.82 -10.17
C ALA A 290 -35.07 1.39 -10.26
N MET A 291 -36.02 0.61 -10.77
CA MET A 291 -37.45 0.96 -10.77
C MET A 291 -38.06 0.95 -9.37
N GLU A 292 -37.74 -0.04 -8.55
CA GLU A 292 -38.21 -0.08 -7.15
C GLU A 292 -37.72 1.11 -6.33
N MET A 293 -36.48 1.57 -6.56
CA MET A 293 -35.93 2.77 -5.92
C MET A 293 -36.74 4.03 -6.27
N MET A 294 -37.39 4.11 -7.43
CA MET A 294 -38.22 5.27 -7.77
C MET A 294 -39.43 5.44 -6.86
N ASP A 295 -39.99 4.33 -6.38
CA ASP A 295 -41.20 4.31 -5.56
C ASP A 295 -40.86 4.29 -4.07
N SER A 296 -39.84 3.51 -3.68
CA SER A 296 -39.43 3.34 -2.28
C SER A 296 -38.55 4.48 -1.75
N ASP A 297 -37.58 4.97 -2.55
CA ASP A 297 -36.65 6.03 -2.15
C ASP A 297 -36.24 6.92 -3.34
N ALA A 298 -37.21 7.69 -3.82
CA ALA A 298 -37.01 8.58 -4.95
C ALA A 298 -35.95 9.68 -4.70
N VAL A 299 -35.74 10.09 -3.44
CA VAL A 299 -34.72 11.09 -3.09
C VAL A 299 -33.33 10.44 -3.11
N GLY A 300 -33.18 9.27 -2.52
CA GLY A 300 -31.95 8.49 -2.59
C GLY A 300 -31.54 8.15 -4.02
N LEU A 301 -32.50 7.81 -4.88
CA LEU A 301 -32.25 7.59 -6.30
C LEU A 301 -31.63 8.84 -6.99
N VAL A 302 -32.15 10.03 -6.70
CA VAL A 302 -31.57 11.27 -7.25
C VAL A 302 -30.19 11.55 -6.65
N LYS A 303 -29.99 11.30 -5.36
CA LYS A 303 -28.66 11.45 -4.72
C LYS A 303 -27.63 10.51 -5.37
N ALA A 304 -27.98 9.26 -5.61
CA ALA A 304 -27.14 8.31 -6.33
C ALA A 304 -26.83 8.79 -7.76
N GLY A 305 -27.83 9.35 -8.45
CA GLY A 305 -27.64 10.01 -9.74
C GLY A 305 -26.68 11.19 -9.69
N LEU A 306 -26.75 12.03 -8.64
CA LEU A 306 -25.81 13.13 -8.45
C LEU A 306 -24.39 12.62 -8.21
N VAL A 307 -24.19 11.59 -7.39
CA VAL A 307 -22.87 10.97 -7.19
C VAL A 307 -22.28 10.51 -8.53
N ALA A 308 -23.08 9.81 -9.36
CA ALA A 308 -22.67 9.37 -10.69
C ALA A 308 -22.34 10.52 -11.67
N LEU A 309 -22.86 11.73 -11.40
CA LEU A 309 -22.64 12.96 -12.17
C LEU A 309 -21.67 13.94 -11.47
N ASN A 310 -20.73 13.42 -10.65
CA ASN A 310 -19.74 14.22 -9.93
C ASN A 310 -20.36 15.24 -8.94
N LYS A 311 -21.41 14.81 -8.24
CA LYS A 311 -22.13 15.53 -7.16
C LYS A 311 -22.82 16.83 -7.57
N LYS A 312 -22.86 17.15 -8.87
CA LYS A 312 -23.50 18.38 -9.35
C LYS A 312 -24.13 18.15 -10.71
N ALA A 313 -25.44 18.35 -10.79
CA ALA A 313 -26.16 18.19 -12.04
C ALA A 313 -27.42 19.06 -12.12
N THR A 314 -27.85 19.35 -13.32
CA THR A 314 -29.17 19.90 -13.63
C THR A 314 -30.22 18.78 -13.60
N GLY A 315 -31.49 19.17 -13.41
CA GLY A 315 -32.59 18.21 -13.53
C GLY A 315 -32.68 17.54 -14.91
N LYS A 316 -32.12 18.17 -15.96
CA LYS A 316 -32.03 17.58 -17.30
C LYS A 316 -30.98 16.47 -17.35
N GLU A 317 -29.80 16.68 -16.78
CA GLU A 317 -28.75 15.64 -16.73
C GLU A 317 -29.17 14.46 -15.86
N VAL A 318 -29.83 14.71 -14.71
CA VAL A 318 -30.43 13.64 -13.90
C VAL A 318 -31.49 12.88 -14.71
N LYS A 319 -32.32 13.60 -15.47
CA LYS A 319 -33.29 12.98 -16.39
C LYS A 319 -32.60 12.10 -17.42
N GLU A 320 -31.57 12.60 -18.09
CA GLU A 320 -30.85 11.85 -19.13
C GLU A 320 -30.17 10.59 -18.59
N LEU A 321 -29.62 10.65 -17.37
CA LEU A 321 -29.06 9.48 -16.69
C LEU A 321 -30.14 8.41 -16.41
N LEU A 322 -31.30 8.82 -15.91
CA LEU A 322 -32.36 7.91 -15.45
C LEU A 322 -33.35 7.51 -16.57
N LEU A 323 -33.35 8.19 -17.72
CA LEU A 323 -34.29 7.93 -18.82
C LEU A 323 -34.08 6.56 -19.49
N ASN A 324 -32.89 5.96 -19.37
CA ASN A 324 -32.56 4.71 -20.05
C ASN A 324 -32.82 3.43 -19.23
N ALA A 325 -33.27 3.53 -17.97
CA ALA A 325 -33.92 2.44 -17.19
C ALA A 325 -34.01 2.77 -15.68
N PRO A 326 -34.86 3.70 -15.22
CA PRO A 326 -36.09 3.16 -14.62
C PRO A 326 -37.35 4.01 -14.83
N VAL A 327 -37.26 5.26 -15.30
CA VAL A 327 -38.42 6.17 -15.37
C VAL A 327 -38.98 6.21 -16.80
N PRO A 328 -40.20 5.70 -17.06
CA PRO A 328 -40.85 5.91 -18.34
C PRO A 328 -41.00 7.41 -18.60
N GLU A 329 -40.62 7.88 -19.78
CA GLU A 329 -40.60 9.32 -20.12
C GLU A 329 -41.94 10.01 -19.83
N LYS A 330 -43.06 9.29 -20.01
CA LYS A 330 -44.43 9.75 -19.75
C LYS A 330 -44.70 10.09 -18.28
N SER A 331 -44.02 9.42 -17.34
CA SER A 331 -44.21 9.58 -15.90
C SER A 331 -43.22 10.56 -15.27
N TRP A 332 -42.15 10.93 -16.01
CA TRP A 332 -41.06 11.76 -15.50
C TRP A 332 -41.54 13.07 -14.88
N GLN A 333 -42.38 13.84 -15.58
CA GLN A 333 -42.75 15.18 -15.13
C GLN A 333 -43.49 15.15 -13.78
N LYS A 334 -44.42 14.19 -13.62
CA LYS A 334 -45.17 14.00 -12.37
C LYS A 334 -44.25 13.55 -11.25
N TRP A 335 -43.41 12.54 -11.52
CA TRP A 335 -42.45 12.02 -10.56
C TRP A 335 -41.45 13.09 -10.11
N TRP A 336 -40.78 13.77 -11.05
CA TRP A 336 -39.80 14.81 -10.76
C TRP A 336 -40.37 15.97 -9.96
N THR A 337 -41.62 16.36 -10.22
CA THR A 337 -42.29 17.42 -9.44
C THR A 337 -42.44 17.03 -7.97
N ALA A 338 -42.81 15.77 -7.68
CA ALA A 338 -42.94 15.26 -6.32
C ALA A 338 -41.58 15.13 -5.64
N VAL A 339 -40.58 14.60 -6.34
CA VAL A 339 -39.21 14.41 -5.81
C VAL A 339 -38.50 15.73 -5.58
N ASN A 340 -38.60 16.69 -6.50
CA ASN A 340 -37.97 18.00 -6.36
C ASN A 340 -38.49 18.77 -5.14
N LYS A 341 -39.78 18.60 -4.79
CA LYS A 341 -40.32 19.17 -3.54
C LYS A 341 -39.60 18.60 -2.32
N LYS A 342 -39.29 17.30 -2.32
CA LYS A 342 -38.55 16.63 -1.23
C LYS A 342 -37.06 17.03 -1.24
N LEU A 343 -36.42 17.08 -2.41
CA LEU A 343 -35.00 17.46 -2.56
C LEU A 343 -34.70 18.85 -1.98
N ARG A 344 -35.60 19.82 -2.17
CA ARG A 344 -35.45 21.18 -1.62
C ARG A 344 -35.50 21.25 -0.09
N MET A 345 -36.04 20.22 0.55
CA MET A 345 -36.11 20.10 2.01
C MET A 345 -35.04 19.17 2.55
N ASP A 346 -34.26 18.53 1.68
CA ASP A 346 -33.22 17.59 2.08
C ASP A 346 -31.98 18.35 2.56
N PRO A 347 -31.49 18.09 3.78
CA PRO A 347 -30.38 18.85 4.36
C PRO A 347 -29.04 18.64 3.64
N TYR A 348 -28.94 17.61 2.80
CA TYR A 348 -27.73 17.30 2.03
C TYR A 348 -27.81 17.78 0.58
N ILE A 349 -28.88 18.47 0.17
CA ILE A 349 -29.02 18.95 -1.20
C ILE A 349 -29.11 20.46 -1.24
N GLU A 350 -28.15 21.07 -1.93
CA GLU A 350 -28.24 22.47 -2.30
C GLU A 350 -28.92 22.62 -3.66
N VAL A 351 -29.92 23.51 -3.76
CA VAL A 351 -30.61 23.81 -5.01
C VAL A 351 -30.40 25.28 -5.37
N VAL A 352 -29.65 25.52 -6.45
CA VAL A 352 -29.31 26.88 -6.92
C VAL A 352 -29.95 27.13 -8.29
N GLY A 353 -30.37 28.38 -8.53
CA GLY A 353 -30.91 28.82 -9.82
C GLY A 353 -32.44 28.86 -9.88
N THR A 354 -32.97 29.82 -10.64
CA THR A 354 -34.42 30.08 -10.77
C THR A 354 -35.02 29.42 -12.01
N SER A 355 -34.43 29.65 -13.19
CA SER A 355 -34.89 29.10 -14.48
C SER A 355 -34.25 27.73 -14.80
N MET A 356 -32.94 27.59 -14.56
CA MET A 356 -32.20 26.34 -14.68
C MET A 356 -31.67 25.95 -13.30
N LYS A 357 -32.36 25.01 -12.65
CA LYS A 357 -31.97 24.54 -11.32
C LYS A 357 -30.83 23.56 -11.42
N THR A 358 -29.81 23.81 -10.61
CA THR A 358 -28.67 22.92 -10.37
C THR A 358 -28.80 22.36 -8.96
N TYR A 359 -28.59 21.05 -8.84
CA TYR A 359 -28.63 20.31 -7.59
C TYR A 359 -27.19 19.90 -7.27
N THR A 360 -26.75 20.18 -6.05
CA THR A 360 -25.43 19.79 -5.54
C THR A 360 -25.63 18.93 -4.29
N LEU A 361 -24.90 17.82 -4.20
CA LEU A 361 -24.88 16.90 -3.06
C LEU A 361 -23.66 17.13 -2.15
#